data_AF-A0A7S3BU52-F1
#
_entry.id   AF-A0A7S3BU52-F1
#
_cell.length_a   1.000
_cell.length_b   1.000
_cell.length_c   1.000
_cell.angle_alpha   90.00
_cell.angle_beta   90.00
_cell.angle_gamma   90.00
#
_symmetry.space_group_name_H-M   'P 1'
#
loop_
_entity.id
_entity.type
_entity.pdbx_description
1 polymer ?
#
loop_
_entity_poly.entity_id
_entity_poly.type
_entity_poly.pdbx_seq_one_letter_code
_entity_poly.pdbx_strand_id
1 'polypeptide(L)'
;GLCKAVLGKPLDKSVTCSNWEQRPLSERQILYAANDAHCCVRIWAALREEHGAEALREAAGHATASSVAPFDPSRAPFLDTAAAPPPPPLSAAEGEAAVLAAMRAALPESKYNIRRSPSGAGTMADVAMALGVSPARVVKSIACVVEDAARPGAGLAAACLLLLSGAERANLSMVAARLGIAPRALRLCTPNECCSLFGFRPGTVPAVGLRKMPDGVQLTVLMSESVSATQEAVFVGGGSLDSHVEIAPANLLLVAGGHVAPIVGDRGNGGDNGDGSSG
;
A
#
# COMPACT_ATOMS: atom_id res chain seq x y z
N GLY A 1 3.50 -23.12 4.98
CA GLY A 1 4.06 -22.08 5.87
C GLY A 1 5.47 -22.44 6.28
N LEU A 2 6.35 -21.45 6.44
CA LEU A 2 7.80 -21.63 6.66
C LEU A 2 8.14 -22.60 7.80
N CYS A 3 7.45 -22.55 8.95
CA CYS A 3 7.70 -23.50 10.05
C CYS A 3 7.53 -24.96 9.61
N LYS A 4 6.51 -25.29 8.80
CA LYS A 4 6.31 -26.65 8.31
C LYS A 4 7.40 -27.05 7.31
N ALA A 5 7.80 -26.13 6.44
CA ALA A 5 8.82 -26.37 5.42
C ALA A 5 10.22 -26.57 6.04
N VAL A 6 10.55 -25.78 7.06
CA VAL A 6 11.91 -25.73 7.64
C VAL A 6 12.04 -26.58 8.91
N LEU A 7 10.99 -26.64 9.74
CA LEU A 7 11.00 -27.31 11.05
C LEU A 7 10.17 -28.61 11.05
N GLY A 8 9.58 -28.98 9.93
CA GLY A 8 8.78 -30.20 9.76
C GLY A 8 7.41 -30.18 10.46
N LYS A 9 7.07 -29.12 11.20
CA LYS A 9 5.79 -28.97 11.90
C LYS A 9 5.24 -27.54 11.78
N PRO A 10 3.93 -27.35 11.59
CA PRO A 10 3.33 -26.02 11.60
C PRO A 10 3.35 -25.43 13.02
N LEU A 11 3.46 -24.10 13.11
CA LEU A 11 3.21 -23.37 14.35
C LEU A 11 1.69 -23.31 14.58
N ASP A 12 1.22 -23.70 15.76
CA ASP A 12 -0.19 -23.58 16.14
C ASP A 12 -0.55 -22.11 16.35
N LYS A 13 -1.37 -21.56 15.44
CA LYS A 13 -1.78 -20.16 15.44
C LYS A 13 -3.09 -19.90 16.18
N SER A 14 -3.67 -20.89 16.87
CA SER A 14 -4.96 -20.72 17.56
C SER A 14 -4.97 -19.58 18.60
N VAL A 15 -3.80 -19.20 19.12
CA VAL A 15 -3.63 -18.16 20.15
C VAL A 15 -3.45 -16.75 19.56
N THR A 16 -3.29 -16.61 18.24
CA THR A 16 -3.08 -15.28 17.60
C THR A 16 -4.29 -14.36 17.70
N CYS A 17 -5.50 -14.93 17.88
CA CYS A 17 -6.75 -14.17 18.02
C CYS A 17 -7.19 -13.96 19.49
N SER A 18 -6.30 -14.17 20.46
CA SER A 18 -6.58 -13.94 21.90
C SER A 18 -6.33 -12.46 22.30
N ASN A 19 -6.85 -12.02 23.45
CA ASN A 19 -6.62 -10.66 23.94
C ASN A 19 -5.18 -10.50 24.46
N TRP A 20 -4.27 -9.97 23.62
CA TRP A 20 -2.86 -9.74 23.93
C TRP A 20 -2.61 -8.45 24.75
N GLU A 21 -3.63 -7.62 24.95
CA GLU A 21 -3.53 -6.41 25.78
C GLU A 21 -3.81 -6.69 27.26
N GLN A 22 -4.53 -7.78 27.56
CA GLN A 22 -4.81 -8.21 28.94
C GLN A 22 -3.51 -8.62 29.67
N ARG A 23 -3.41 -8.25 30.96
CA ARG A 23 -2.31 -8.64 31.85
C ARG A 23 -2.84 -9.29 33.13
N PRO A 24 -2.16 -10.31 33.68
CA PRO A 24 -0.97 -10.99 33.12
C PRO A 24 -1.33 -11.82 31.88
N LEU A 25 -0.33 -12.14 31.05
CA LEU A 25 -0.53 -13.05 29.92
C LEU A 25 -0.83 -14.46 30.42
N SER A 26 -1.67 -15.19 29.69
CA SER A 26 -1.91 -16.60 29.97
C SER A 26 -0.68 -17.46 29.63
N GLU A 27 -0.55 -18.62 30.28
CA GLU A 27 0.51 -19.59 29.99
C GLU A 27 0.54 -19.99 28.51
N ARG A 28 -0.63 -20.11 27.87
CA ARG A 28 -0.75 -20.41 26.43
C ARG A 28 -0.22 -19.28 25.55
N GLN A 29 -0.44 -18.02 25.90
CA GLN A 29 0.11 -16.86 25.18
C GLN A 29 1.64 -16.77 25.35
N ILE A 30 2.14 -17.02 26.56
CA ILE A 30 3.58 -17.06 26.84
C ILE A 30 4.25 -18.18 26.03
N LEU A 31 3.67 -19.38 26.04
CA LEU A 31 4.20 -20.53 25.31
C LEU A 31 4.13 -20.30 23.79
N TYR A 32 3.07 -19.69 23.29
CA TYR A 32 2.97 -19.30 21.87
C TYR A 32 4.06 -18.30 21.51
N ALA A 33 4.23 -17.22 22.28
CA ALA A 33 5.25 -16.20 22.02
C ALA A 33 6.67 -16.78 22.06
N ALA A 34 6.95 -17.69 23.01
CA ALA A 34 8.22 -18.39 23.07
C ALA A 34 8.46 -19.30 21.85
N ASN A 35 7.42 -20.03 21.42
CA ASN A 35 7.50 -20.89 20.23
C ASN A 35 7.65 -20.09 18.94
N ASP A 36 6.97 -18.94 18.82
CA ASP A 36 7.07 -18.03 17.67
C ASP A 36 8.50 -17.46 17.55
N ALA A 37 9.06 -16.98 18.66
CA ALA A 37 10.46 -16.53 18.73
C ALA A 37 11.45 -17.67 18.39
N HIS A 38 11.22 -18.87 18.93
CA HIS A 38 12.05 -20.04 18.63
C HIS A 38 11.99 -20.42 17.14
N CYS A 39 10.80 -20.42 16.53
CA CYS A 39 10.64 -20.71 15.11
C CYS A 39 11.39 -19.70 14.26
N CYS A 40 11.30 -18.40 14.57
CA CYS A 40 12.02 -17.34 13.86
C CYS A 40 13.54 -17.58 13.85
N VAL A 41 14.12 -17.87 15.02
CA VAL A 41 15.57 -18.15 15.13
C VAL A 41 15.97 -19.41 14.36
N ARG A 42 15.18 -20.48 14.46
CA ARG A 42 15.45 -21.74 13.77
C ARG A 42 15.33 -21.63 12.25
N ILE A 43 14.33 -20.89 11.77
CA ILE A 43 14.14 -20.62 10.34
C ILE A 43 15.30 -19.78 9.80
N TRP A 44 15.67 -18.72 10.52
CA TRP A 44 16.82 -17.90 10.16
C TRP A 44 18.11 -18.72 10.07
N ALA A 45 18.37 -19.58 11.06
CA ALA A 45 19.55 -20.44 11.06
C ALA A 45 19.58 -21.38 9.85
N ALA A 46 18.46 -22.04 9.54
CA ALA A 46 18.36 -22.96 8.40
C ALA A 46 18.54 -22.23 7.06
N LEU A 47 17.88 -21.09 6.88
CA LEU A 47 18.05 -20.29 5.66
C LEU A 47 19.49 -19.77 5.51
N ARG A 48 20.17 -19.49 6.62
CA ARG A 48 21.56 -19.01 6.61
C ARG A 48 22.53 -20.09 6.21
N GLU A 49 22.26 -21.32 6.61
CA GLU A 49 23.02 -22.50 6.19
C GLU A 49 22.79 -22.80 4.71
N GLU A 50 21.54 -22.69 4.23
CA GLU A 50 21.17 -23.00 2.84
C GLU A 50 21.62 -21.94 1.83
N HIS A 51 21.52 -20.66 2.17
CA HIS A 51 21.72 -19.55 1.22
C HIS A 51 22.89 -18.62 1.55
N GLY A 52 23.55 -18.81 2.69
CA GLY A 52 24.67 -17.97 3.14
C GLY A 52 24.23 -16.64 3.77
N ALA A 53 25.12 -16.07 4.60
CA ALA A 53 24.82 -14.88 5.39
C ALA A 53 24.68 -13.59 4.57
N GLU A 54 25.29 -13.51 3.39
CA GLU A 54 25.28 -12.32 2.53
C GLU A 54 23.96 -12.17 1.77
N ALA A 55 23.50 -13.23 1.11
CA ALA A 55 22.18 -13.27 0.47
C ALA A 55 21.04 -13.01 1.48
N LEU A 56 21.21 -13.50 2.72
CA LEU A 56 20.26 -13.19 3.79
C LEU A 56 20.34 -11.77 4.33
N ARG A 57 21.51 -11.12 4.36
CA ARG A 57 21.61 -9.70 4.73
C ARG A 57 20.96 -8.82 3.67
N GLU A 58 21.12 -9.16 2.40
CA GLU A 58 20.45 -8.50 1.30
C GLU A 58 18.92 -8.67 1.41
N ALA A 59 18.43 -9.90 1.63
CA ALA A 59 17.01 -10.17 1.83
C ALA A 59 16.44 -9.55 3.13
N ALA A 60 17.19 -9.57 4.23
CA ALA A 60 16.80 -8.98 5.50
C ALA A 60 16.83 -7.45 5.46
N GLY A 61 17.73 -6.84 4.68
CA GLY A 61 17.75 -5.39 4.42
C GLY A 61 16.44 -4.90 3.80
N HIS A 62 15.81 -5.72 2.96
CA HIS A 62 14.47 -5.46 2.44
C HIS A 62 13.36 -5.66 3.49
N ALA A 63 13.56 -6.52 4.49
CA ALA A 63 12.59 -6.79 5.57
C ALA A 63 12.69 -5.83 6.77
N THR A 64 13.86 -5.23 7.02
CA THR A 64 14.10 -4.30 8.14
C THR A 64 13.65 -2.86 7.88
N ALA A 65 13.05 -2.57 6.72
CA ALA A 65 12.43 -1.28 6.42
C ALA A 65 11.08 -1.07 7.16
N SER A 66 10.99 -1.50 8.42
CA SER A 66 9.92 -1.11 9.34
C SER A 66 10.24 0.23 10.02
N SER A 67 10.49 1.24 9.21
CA SER A 67 10.21 2.63 9.57
C SER A 67 10.02 3.38 8.27
N VAL A 68 8.78 3.77 7.94
CA VAL A 68 8.58 5.00 7.16
C VAL A 68 9.42 6.04 7.90
N ALA A 69 10.44 6.60 7.25
CA ALA A 69 11.21 7.67 7.86
C ALA A 69 10.21 8.71 8.36
N PRO A 70 10.35 9.22 9.60
CA PRO A 70 9.41 10.21 10.12
C PRO A 70 9.24 11.32 9.08
N PHE A 71 7.99 11.63 8.74
CA PHE A 71 7.70 12.80 7.93
C PHE A 71 8.33 13.99 8.66
N ASP A 72 9.27 14.68 7.99
CA ASP A 72 9.89 15.87 8.53
C ASP A 72 9.14 17.09 8.01
N PRO A 73 8.18 17.65 8.78
CA PRO A 73 7.42 18.82 8.36
C PRO A 73 8.31 20.05 8.13
N SER A 74 9.53 20.08 8.66
CA SER A 74 10.48 21.18 8.47
C SER A 74 11.23 21.13 7.13
N ARG A 75 11.21 19.97 6.46
CA ARG A 75 11.86 19.76 5.16
C ARG A 75 10.93 19.90 3.97
N ALA A 76 9.62 20.00 4.18
CA ALA A 76 8.61 20.09 3.12
C ALA A 76 8.73 21.43 2.37
N PRO A 77 9.25 21.42 1.14
CA PRO A 77 9.28 22.59 0.28
C PRO A 77 7.90 22.85 -0.27
N PHE A 78 7.66 24.12 -0.41
CA PHE A 78 6.38 24.69 -0.74
C PHE A 78 6.06 24.52 -2.23
N LEU A 79 4.87 24.01 -2.52
CA LEU A 79 4.26 24.16 -3.83
C LEU A 79 3.12 25.18 -3.76
N ASP A 80 3.29 26.31 -4.45
CA ASP A 80 2.18 27.21 -4.77
C ASP A 80 1.34 26.55 -5.87
N THR A 81 0.19 26.01 -5.50
CA THR A 81 -0.73 25.39 -6.47
C THR A 81 -1.46 26.43 -7.34
N ALA A 82 -1.28 27.73 -7.10
CA ALA A 82 -1.98 28.82 -7.78
C ALA A 82 -1.17 29.51 -8.91
N ALA A 83 0.15 29.29 -9.02
CA ALA A 83 1.02 30.13 -9.85
C ALA A 83 1.10 29.76 -11.35
N ALA A 84 0.70 28.55 -11.76
CA ALA A 84 0.70 28.11 -13.16
C ALA A 84 -0.49 27.18 -13.47
N PRO A 85 -1.01 27.17 -14.71
CA PRO A 85 -2.05 26.20 -15.07
C PRO A 85 -1.51 24.78 -14.84
N PRO A 86 -2.26 23.93 -14.11
CA PRO A 86 -1.79 22.60 -13.76
C PRO A 86 -1.49 21.81 -15.04
N PRO A 87 -0.38 21.05 -15.08
CA PRO A 87 -0.07 20.20 -16.21
C PRO A 87 -1.22 19.20 -16.45
N PRO A 88 -1.61 18.95 -17.71
CA PRO A 88 -2.67 18.01 -18.03
C PRO A 88 -2.32 16.60 -17.54
N PRO A 89 -3.30 15.71 -17.33
CA PRO A 89 -3.01 14.30 -17.08
C PRO A 89 -2.28 13.69 -18.29
N LEU A 90 -1.47 12.67 -18.02
CA LEU A 90 -0.88 11.81 -19.05
C LEU A 90 -2.00 11.15 -19.87
N SER A 91 -1.76 11.00 -21.16
CA SER A 91 -2.57 10.12 -22.01
C SER A 91 -2.42 8.66 -21.55
N ALA A 92 -3.35 7.80 -21.97
CA ALA A 92 -3.29 6.37 -21.65
C ALA A 92 -1.96 5.73 -22.10
N ALA A 93 -1.48 6.08 -23.30
CA ALA A 93 -0.21 5.57 -23.83
C ALA A 93 1.01 6.06 -23.02
N GLU A 94 1.04 7.34 -22.64
CA GLU A 94 2.11 7.88 -21.80
C GLU A 94 2.08 7.27 -20.39
N GLY A 95 0.89 7.10 -19.82
CA GLY A 95 0.69 6.48 -18.52
C GLY A 95 1.19 5.03 -18.50
N GLU A 96 0.80 4.23 -19.50
CA GLU A 96 1.27 2.85 -19.64
C GLU A 96 2.79 2.77 -19.85
N ALA A 97 3.35 3.64 -20.70
CA ALA A 97 4.78 3.70 -20.93
C ALA A 97 5.55 4.04 -19.65
N ALA A 98 5.04 4.97 -18.85
CA ALA A 98 5.65 5.36 -17.57
C ALA A 98 5.62 4.21 -16.54
N VAL A 99 4.50 3.49 -16.43
CA VAL A 99 4.40 2.30 -15.57
C VAL A 99 5.38 1.23 -16.01
N LEU A 100 5.40 0.89 -17.30
CA LEU A 100 6.29 -0.15 -17.82
C LEU A 100 7.77 0.22 -17.65
N ALA A 101 8.13 1.49 -17.85
CA ALA A 101 9.49 1.97 -17.63
C ALA A 101 9.90 1.83 -16.15
N ALA A 102 9.03 2.19 -15.21
CA ALA A 102 9.29 2.03 -13.78
C ALA A 102 9.47 0.55 -13.39
N MET A 103 8.62 -0.33 -13.94
CA MET A 103 8.69 -1.77 -13.71
C MET A 103 10.01 -2.36 -14.21
N ARG A 104 10.41 -2.05 -15.44
CA ARG A 104 11.67 -2.52 -16.05
C ARG A 104 12.91 -2.02 -15.32
N ALA A 105 12.86 -0.82 -14.76
CA ALA A 105 13.97 -0.25 -14.02
C ALA A 105 14.21 -0.98 -12.68
N ALA A 106 13.15 -1.51 -12.06
CA ALA A 106 13.22 -2.10 -10.73
C ALA A 106 13.26 -3.64 -10.74
N LEU A 107 12.68 -4.29 -11.75
CA LEU A 107 12.42 -5.72 -11.75
C LEU A 107 12.70 -6.33 -13.14
N PRO A 108 13.25 -7.56 -13.19
CA PRO A 108 13.30 -8.30 -14.45
C PRO A 108 11.90 -8.65 -14.94
N GLU A 109 11.69 -8.71 -16.25
CA GLU A 109 10.37 -8.94 -16.87
C GLU A 109 9.73 -10.28 -16.45
N SER A 110 10.51 -11.25 -15.94
CA SER A 110 9.99 -12.51 -15.39
C SER A 110 9.25 -12.37 -14.05
N LYS A 111 9.26 -11.18 -13.43
CA LYS A 111 8.66 -10.93 -12.11
C LYS A 111 7.30 -10.24 -12.14
N TYR A 112 6.81 -9.88 -13.33
CA TYR A 112 5.50 -9.28 -13.52
C TYR A 112 4.93 -9.62 -14.91
N ASN A 113 3.62 -9.56 -15.05
CA ASN A 113 2.96 -9.68 -16.35
C ASN A 113 2.06 -8.47 -16.59
N ILE A 114 1.93 -8.08 -17.86
CA ILE A 114 0.91 -7.09 -18.27
C ILE A 114 -0.33 -7.85 -18.70
N ARG A 115 -1.47 -7.50 -18.11
CA ARG A 115 -2.77 -8.11 -18.34
C ARG A 115 -3.72 -7.05 -18.83
N ARG A 116 -4.49 -7.37 -19.87
CA ARG A 116 -5.51 -6.49 -20.42
C ARG A 116 -6.89 -6.94 -19.98
N SER A 117 -7.75 -5.99 -19.64
CA SER A 117 -9.20 -6.20 -19.50
C SER A 117 -9.92 -5.42 -20.60
N PRO A 118 -11.18 -5.75 -20.94
CA PRO A 118 -11.97 -4.91 -21.84
C PRO A 118 -12.04 -3.47 -21.32
N SER A 119 -11.89 -2.50 -22.21
CA SER A 119 -11.98 -1.08 -21.88
C SER A 119 -13.35 -0.73 -21.31
N GLY A 120 -13.40 0.01 -20.19
CA GLY A 120 -14.65 0.52 -19.63
C GLY A 120 -15.32 -0.34 -18.56
N ALA A 121 -14.59 -1.28 -17.95
CA ALA A 121 -15.00 -1.91 -16.69
C ALA A 121 -15.25 -0.81 -15.64
N GLY A 122 -16.52 -0.49 -15.37
CA GLY A 122 -16.93 0.67 -14.59
C GLY A 122 -16.63 0.56 -13.10
N THR A 123 -16.37 -0.66 -12.62
CA THR A 123 -16.04 -0.95 -11.22
C THR A 123 -14.88 -1.93 -11.09
N MET A 124 -14.24 -1.96 -9.91
CA MET A 124 -13.20 -2.95 -9.59
C MET A 124 -13.73 -4.41 -9.65
N ALA A 125 -15.02 -4.62 -9.42
CA ALA A 125 -15.64 -5.93 -9.56
C ALA A 125 -15.68 -6.37 -11.02
N ASP A 126 -15.95 -5.45 -11.95
CA ASP A 126 -15.93 -5.72 -13.39
C ASP A 126 -14.51 -6.04 -13.87
N VAL A 127 -13.51 -5.32 -13.36
CA VAL A 127 -12.08 -5.61 -13.62
C VAL A 127 -11.73 -7.01 -13.14
N ALA A 128 -12.08 -7.35 -11.90
CA ALA A 128 -11.80 -8.66 -11.32
C ALA A 128 -12.46 -9.79 -12.13
N MET A 129 -13.73 -9.60 -12.51
CA MET A 129 -14.48 -10.53 -13.36
C MET A 129 -13.82 -10.69 -14.73
N ALA A 130 -13.45 -9.60 -15.39
CA ALA A 130 -12.78 -9.63 -16.69
C ALA A 130 -11.41 -10.31 -16.65
N LEU A 131 -10.69 -10.17 -15.55
CA LEU A 131 -9.39 -10.82 -15.33
C LEU A 131 -9.52 -12.28 -14.86
N GLY A 132 -10.73 -12.72 -14.49
CA GLY A 132 -11.00 -14.06 -13.96
C GLY A 132 -10.43 -14.27 -12.56
N VAL A 133 -10.42 -13.24 -11.72
CA VAL A 133 -9.79 -13.25 -10.39
C VAL A 133 -10.72 -12.75 -9.29
N SER A 134 -10.38 -13.05 -8.04
CA SER A 134 -11.09 -12.49 -6.88
C SER A 134 -10.92 -10.96 -6.83
N PRO A 135 -11.97 -10.18 -6.51
CA PRO A 135 -11.86 -8.73 -6.27
C PRO A 135 -10.83 -8.36 -5.21
N ALA A 136 -10.53 -9.27 -4.28
CA ALA A 136 -9.50 -9.07 -3.26
C ALA A 136 -8.08 -8.96 -3.84
N ARG A 137 -7.84 -9.54 -5.03
CA ARG A 137 -6.55 -9.50 -5.74
C ARG A 137 -6.38 -8.23 -6.58
N VAL A 138 -7.43 -7.44 -6.78
CA VAL A 138 -7.32 -6.17 -7.51
C VAL A 138 -7.03 -5.06 -6.50
N VAL A 139 -5.87 -4.43 -6.65
CA VAL A 139 -5.37 -3.38 -5.76
C VAL A 139 -5.68 -2.02 -6.38
N LYS A 140 -6.30 -1.15 -5.57
CA LYS A 140 -6.51 0.25 -5.93
C LYS A 140 -5.48 1.13 -5.24
N SER A 141 -5.11 2.20 -5.95
CA SER A 141 -4.30 3.27 -5.39
C SER A 141 -5.21 4.45 -5.04
N ILE A 142 -5.15 4.91 -3.80
CA ILE A 142 -5.84 6.13 -3.35
C ILE A 142 -4.77 7.18 -3.07
N ALA A 143 -4.86 8.31 -3.77
CA ALA A 143 -3.93 9.42 -3.61
C ALA A 143 -4.44 10.39 -2.54
N CYS A 144 -3.53 10.78 -1.66
CA CYS A 144 -3.74 11.74 -0.59
C CYS A 144 -2.66 12.83 -0.65
N VAL A 145 -2.98 13.98 -0.09
CA VAL A 145 -2.03 15.07 0.13
C VAL A 145 -2.03 15.49 1.59
N VAL A 146 -0.88 16.01 2.01
CA VAL A 146 -0.70 16.62 3.33
C VAL A 146 -0.64 18.13 3.13
N GLU A 147 -1.58 18.85 3.73
CA GLU A 147 -1.61 20.31 3.70
C GLU A 147 -0.55 20.91 4.63
N ASP A 148 -0.01 22.05 4.22
CA ASP A 148 0.83 22.88 5.08
C ASP A 148 -0.01 23.47 6.23
N ALA A 149 0.25 23.01 7.46
CA ALA A 149 -0.47 23.46 8.64
C ALA A 149 -0.27 24.96 8.93
N ALA A 150 0.81 25.57 8.43
CA ALA A 150 1.06 27.01 8.57
C ALA A 150 0.22 27.84 7.59
N ARG A 151 -0.24 27.27 6.48
CA ARG A 151 -1.02 27.97 5.43
C ARG A 151 -2.12 27.06 4.85
N PRO A 152 -3.23 26.89 5.60
CA PRO A 152 -4.37 26.09 5.15
C PRO A 152 -4.88 26.55 3.78
N GLY A 153 -5.07 25.62 2.85
CA GLY A 153 -5.65 25.90 1.52
C GLY A 153 -4.70 26.48 0.45
N ALA A 154 -3.42 26.73 0.76
CA ALA A 154 -2.49 27.38 -0.18
C ALA A 154 -1.18 26.61 -0.45
N GLY A 155 -0.89 25.52 0.25
CA GLY A 155 0.37 24.77 0.07
C GLY A 155 0.28 23.29 0.43
N LEU A 156 1.05 22.48 -0.28
CA LEU A 156 1.23 21.05 -0.02
C LEU A 156 2.58 20.79 0.62
N ALA A 157 2.59 19.97 1.67
CA ALA A 157 3.80 19.56 2.37
C ALA A 157 4.28 18.16 1.96
N ALA A 158 3.36 17.28 1.55
CA ALA A 158 3.66 15.93 1.09
C ALA A 158 2.52 15.33 0.26
N ALA A 159 2.84 14.21 -0.39
CA ALA A 159 1.91 13.33 -1.06
C ALA A 159 1.99 11.92 -0.48
N CYS A 160 0.86 11.22 -0.47
CA CYS A 160 0.79 9.83 -0.02
C CYS A 160 -0.04 9.00 -1.01
N LEU A 161 0.41 7.78 -1.31
CA LEU A 161 -0.33 6.81 -2.11
C LEU A 161 -0.66 5.59 -1.25
N LEU A 162 -1.94 5.24 -1.16
CA LEU A 162 -2.43 4.11 -0.38
C LEU A 162 -2.77 2.95 -1.32
N LEU A 163 -2.08 1.84 -1.18
CA LEU A 163 -2.34 0.59 -1.92
C LEU A 163 -3.23 -0.30 -1.07
N LEU A 164 -4.48 -0.46 -1.54
CA LEU A 164 -5.54 -1.14 -0.82
C LEU A 164 -6.14 -2.25 -1.68
N SER A 165 -6.62 -3.32 -1.06
CA SER A 165 -7.45 -4.30 -1.76
C SER A 165 -8.78 -3.64 -2.18
N GLY A 166 -9.38 -4.09 -3.29
CA GLY A 166 -10.55 -3.45 -3.91
C GLY A 166 -11.71 -3.21 -2.94
N ALA A 167 -11.93 -4.11 -1.98
CA ALA A 167 -13.00 -4.03 -0.98
C ALA A 167 -12.69 -3.11 0.22
N GLU A 168 -11.45 -2.68 0.38
CA GLU A 168 -11.01 -1.95 1.59
C GLU A 168 -11.30 -0.46 1.50
N ARG A 169 -11.38 0.18 2.67
CA ARG A 169 -11.47 1.64 2.78
C ARG A 169 -10.33 2.14 3.64
N ALA A 170 -9.65 3.19 3.17
CA ALA A 170 -8.60 3.85 3.93
C ALA A 170 -9.17 4.43 5.23
N ASN A 171 -8.47 4.22 6.34
CA ASN A 171 -8.67 4.99 7.57
C ASN A 171 -7.62 6.11 7.61
N LEU A 172 -8.06 7.33 7.26
CA LEU A 172 -7.16 8.49 7.18
C LEU A 172 -6.55 8.87 8.54
N SER A 173 -7.22 8.59 9.66
CA SER A 173 -6.66 8.82 10.98
C SER A 173 -5.46 7.90 11.25
N MET A 174 -5.56 6.63 10.85
CA MET A 174 -4.44 5.68 10.97
C MET A 174 -3.30 6.03 10.01
N VAL A 175 -3.62 6.47 8.79
CA VAL A 175 -2.61 6.97 7.84
C VAL A 175 -1.89 8.20 8.42
N ALA A 176 -2.62 9.17 8.96
CA ALA A 176 -2.06 10.36 9.57
C ALA A 176 -1.14 10.01 10.76
N ALA A 177 -1.59 9.09 11.63
CA ALA A 177 -0.77 8.57 12.72
C ALA A 177 0.51 7.89 12.20
N ARG A 178 0.42 7.09 11.13
CA ARG A 178 1.57 6.43 10.52
C ARG A 178 2.59 7.40 9.94
N LEU A 179 2.10 8.52 9.39
CA LEU A 179 2.91 9.61 8.86
C LEU A 179 3.41 10.56 9.96
N GLY A 180 2.90 10.47 11.19
CA GLY A 180 3.28 11.39 12.27
C GLY A 180 2.71 12.80 12.10
N ILE A 181 1.55 12.95 11.46
CA ILE A 181 0.89 14.23 11.19
C ILE A 181 -0.46 14.33 11.88
N ALA A 182 -0.95 15.56 12.05
CA ALA A 182 -2.30 15.80 12.54
C ALA A 182 -3.34 15.28 11.51
N PRO A 183 -4.40 14.55 11.92
CA PRO A 183 -5.41 14.02 11.00
C PRO A 183 -6.03 15.05 10.06
N ARG A 184 -6.24 16.28 10.56
CA ARG A 184 -6.79 17.40 9.78
C ARG A 184 -5.90 17.87 8.63
N ALA A 185 -4.61 17.54 8.67
CA ALA A 185 -3.66 17.91 7.61
C ALA A 185 -3.70 16.92 6.44
N LEU A 186 -4.25 15.71 6.63
CA LEU A 186 -4.33 14.70 5.60
C LEU A 186 -5.71 14.71 4.93
N ARG A 187 -5.73 14.76 3.60
CA ARG A 187 -6.98 14.59 2.84
C ARG A 187 -6.75 13.83 1.53
N LEU A 188 -7.84 13.33 0.96
CA LEU A 188 -7.82 12.79 -0.40
C LEU A 188 -7.46 13.89 -1.40
N CYS A 189 -6.77 13.50 -2.47
CA CYS A 189 -6.56 14.38 -3.62
C CYS A 189 -7.90 14.72 -4.28
N THR A 190 -8.03 15.97 -4.70
CA THR A 190 -9.02 16.39 -5.69
C THR A 190 -8.68 15.80 -7.07
N PRO A 191 -9.64 15.73 -8.01
CA PRO A 191 -9.36 15.30 -9.38
C PRO A 191 -8.24 16.09 -10.07
N ASN A 192 -8.18 17.40 -9.82
CA ASN A 192 -7.14 18.27 -10.38
C ASN A 192 -5.76 17.92 -9.80
N GLU A 193 -5.67 17.67 -8.50
CA GLU A 193 -4.42 17.25 -7.85
C GLU A 193 -3.94 15.87 -8.32
N CYS A 194 -4.84 14.90 -8.53
CA CYS A 194 -4.47 13.63 -9.17
C CYS A 194 -3.82 13.88 -10.54
N CYS A 195 -4.44 14.73 -11.36
CA CYS A 195 -3.93 15.03 -12.70
C CYS A 195 -2.61 15.79 -12.65
N SER A 196 -2.48 16.79 -11.78
CA SER A 196 -1.35 17.72 -11.76
C SER A 196 -0.13 17.17 -11.01
N LEU A 197 -0.31 16.51 -9.87
CA LEU A 197 0.79 15.98 -9.05
C LEU A 197 1.21 14.59 -9.50
N PHE A 198 0.25 13.70 -9.73
CA PHE A 198 0.53 12.29 -10.02
C PHE A 198 0.57 12.00 -11.51
N GLY A 199 -0.07 12.83 -12.33
CA GLY A 199 -0.15 12.67 -13.78
C GLY A 199 -1.33 11.82 -14.26
N PHE A 200 -2.22 11.38 -13.38
CA PHE A 200 -3.28 10.43 -13.72
C PHE A 200 -4.65 10.93 -13.28
N ARG A 201 -5.69 10.52 -14.00
CA ARG A 201 -7.07 10.79 -13.59
C ARG A 201 -7.43 9.94 -12.37
N PRO A 202 -8.37 10.39 -11.51
CA PRO A 202 -8.94 9.52 -10.49
C PRO A 202 -9.43 8.20 -11.08
N GLY A 203 -9.15 7.10 -10.41
CA GLY A 203 -9.46 5.75 -10.88
C GLY A 203 -8.39 5.11 -11.78
N THR A 204 -7.42 5.87 -12.30
CA THR A 204 -6.33 5.34 -13.14
C THR A 204 -4.95 5.54 -12.53
N VAL A 205 -4.85 6.03 -11.28
CA VAL A 205 -3.56 6.28 -10.62
C VAL A 205 -2.86 4.93 -10.35
N PRO A 206 -1.74 4.62 -11.02
CA PRO A 206 -1.01 3.38 -10.80
C PRO A 206 -0.22 3.44 -9.49
N ALA A 207 0.36 2.31 -9.08
CA ALA A 207 1.26 2.26 -7.93
C ALA A 207 2.65 2.86 -8.22
N VAL A 208 3.03 2.94 -9.50
CA VAL A 208 4.37 3.30 -9.98
C VAL A 208 4.28 4.06 -11.30
N GLY A 209 5.39 4.61 -11.81
CA GLY A 209 5.35 5.39 -13.06
C GLY A 209 4.60 6.72 -12.91
N LEU A 210 4.53 7.23 -11.67
CA LEU A 210 3.93 8.51 -11.36
C LEU A 210 4.76 9.64 -11.95
N ARG A 211 4.11 10.77 -12.25
CA ARG A 211 4.82 12.02 -12.54
C ARG A 211 5.81 12.30 -11.42
N LYS A 212 7.01 12.76 -11.80
CA LYS A 212 8.03 13.19 -10.85
C LYS A 212 7.40 14.21 -9.90
N MET A 213 7.45 13.93 -8.60
CA MET A 213 6.96 14.88 -7.60
C MET A 213 7.69 16.21 -7.77
N PRO A 214 6.98 17.34 -7.60
CA PRO A 214 7.64 18.63 -7.57
C PRO A 214 8.76 18.67 -6.53
N ASP A 215 9.77 19.50 -6.77
CA ASP A 215 10.93 19.57 -5.90
C ASP A 215 10.48 19.81 -4.46
N GLY A 216 10.85 18.85 -3.61
CA GLY A 216 10.54 18.88 -2.20
C GLY A 216 9.29 18.17 -1.72
N VAL A 217 8.31 17.95 -2.59
CA VAL A 217 7.13 17.19 -2.19
C VAL A 217 7.54 15.73 -2.04
N GLN A 218 7.59 15.24 -0.80
CA GLN A 218 7.89 13.83 -0.56
C GLN A 218 6.66 12.97 -0.89
N LEU A 219 6.85 11.93 -1.69
CA LEU A 219 5.86 10.87 -1.87
C LEU A 219 6.14 9.73 -0.90
N THR A 220 5.12 9.35 -0.12
CA THR A 220 5.13 8.13 0.69
C THR A 220 4.13 7.13 0.11
N VAL A 221 4.52 5.87 -0.07
CA VAL A 221 3.60 4.80 -0.46
C VAL A 221 3.33 3.89 0.72
N LEU A 222 2.05 3.67 1.05
CA LEU A 222 1.62 2.78 2.14
C LEU A 222 0.76 1.67 1.57
N MET A 223 1.11 0.42 1.85
CA MET A 223 0.36 -0.78 1.48
C MET A 223 -0.39 -1.33 2.68
N SER A 224 -1.66 -1.72 2.50
CA SER A 224 -2.40 -2.40 3.56
C SER A 224 -1.81 -3.78 3.87
N GLU A 225 -1.92 -4.18 5.13
CA GLU A 225 -1.42 -5.47 5.61
C GLU A 225 -2.09 -6.65 4.89
N SER A 226 -3.36 -6.52 4.49
CA SER A 226 -4.09 -7.55 3.73
C SER A 226 -3.52 -7.77 2.33
N VAL A 227 -3.16 -6.70 1.60
CA VAL A 227 -2.50 -6.79 0.30
C VAL A 227 -1.13 -7.44 0.47
N SER A 228 -0.36 -7.02 1.48
CA SER A 228 0.96 -7.59 1.77
C SER A 228 0.90 -9.06 2.17
N ALA A 229 -0.12 -9.49 2.92
CA ALA A 229 -0.28 -10.87 3.39
C ALA A 229 -0.70 -11.85 2.28
N THR A 230 -1.17 -11.34 1.14
CA THR A 230 -1.64 -12.16 0.02
C THR A 230 -0.51 -12.99 -0.57
N GLN A 231 -0.72 -14.30 -0.72
CA GLN A 231 0.27 -15.22 -1.29
C GLN A 231 0.20 -15.30 -2.82
N GLU A 232 -0.91 -14.86 -3.41
CA GLU A 232 -1.14 -14.81 -4.85
C GLU A 232 -0.64 -13.48 -5.45
N ALA A 233 -0.39 -13.48 -6.76
CA ALA A 233 -0.14 -12.24 -7.48
C ALA A 233 -1.38 -11.33 -7.43
N VAL A 234 -1.15 -10.04 -7.24
CA VAL A 234 -2.16 -8.98 -7.26
C VAL A 234 -2.13 -8.24 -8.58
N PHE A 235 -3.23 -7.54 -8.89
CA PHE A 235 -3.40 -6.75 -10.11
C PHE A 235 -3.52 -5.29 -9.72
N VAL A 236 -2.60 -4.46 -10.20
CA VAL A 236 -2.60 -3.00 -10.00
C VAL A 236 -2.81 -2.29 -11.33
N GLY A 237 -3.27 -1.04 -11.28
CA GLY A 237 -3.47 -0.23 -12.48
C GLY A 237 -2.18 -0.09 -13.29
N GLY A 238 -2.26 -0.34 -14.59
CA GLY A 238 -1.16 -0.27 -15.55
C GLY A 238 -0.99 1.08 -16.21
N GLY A 239 -1.61 2.14 -15.70
CA GLY A 239 -1.54 3.51 -16.24
C GLY A 239 -2.66 3.87 -17.23
N SER A 240 -3.57 2.94 -17.50
CA SER A 240 -4.79 3.13 -18.29
C SER A 240 -5.94 2.32 -17.68
N LEU A 241 -7.16 2.44 -18.24
CA LEU A 241 -8.35 1.75 -17.76
C LEU A 241 -8.39 0.25 -18.13
N ASP A 242 -7.62 -0.16 -19.14
CA ASP A 242 -7.63 -1.53 -19.66
C ASP A 242 -6.33 -2.29 -19.37
N SER A 243 -5.30 -1.62 -18.88
CA SER A 243 -4.00 -2.20 -18.55
C SER A 243 -3.86 -2.46 -17.05
N HIS A 244 -3.37 -3.64 -16.72
CA HIS A 244 -3.14 -4.09 -15.35
C HIS A 244 -1.77 -4.75 -15.25
N VAL A 245 -1.04 -4.50 -14.17
CA VAL A 245 0.20 -5.21 -13.84
C VAL A 245 -0.13 -6.32 -12.85
N GLU A 246 0.09 -7.57 -13.26
CA GLU A 246 0.05 -8.74 -12.38
C GLU A 246 1.43 -8.92 -11.74
N ILE A 247 1.49 -8.84 -10.41
CA ILE A 247 2.75 -8.79 -9.66
C ILE A 247 2.59 -9.37 -8.25
N ALA A 248 3.64 -9.99 -7.71
CA ALA A 248 3.65 -10.41 -6.30
C ALA A 248 3.64 -9.19 -5.36
N PRO A 249 2.89 -9.20 -4.24
CA PRO A 249 2.81 -8.04 -3.33
C PRO A 249 4.17 -7.51 -2.85
N ALA A 250 5.14 -8.39 -2.58
CA ALA A 250 6.49 -7.99 -2.18
C ALA A 250 7.23 -7.22 -3.29
N ASN A 251 7.10 -7.66 -4.55
CA ASN A 251 7.69 -6.97 -5.69
C ASN A 251 7.01 -5.62 -5.92
N LEU A 252 5.68 -5.56 -5.76
CA LEU A 252 4.91 -4.31 -5.86
C LEU A 252 5.39 -3.29 -4.83
N LEU A 253 5.58 -3.72 -3.57
CA LEU A 253 6.09 -2.87 -2.50
C LEU A 253 7.50 -2.35 -2.82
N LEU A 254 8.37 -3.22 -3.35
CA LEU A 254 9.72 -2.87 -3.78
C LEU A 254 9.72 -1.80 -4.88
N VAL A 255 9.00 -2.04 -5.99
CA VAL A 255 8.99 -1.10 -7.12
C VAL A 255 8.30 0.23 -6.78
N ALA A 256 7.33 0.21 -5.88
CA ALA A 256 6.67 1.42 -5.40
C ALA A 256 7.48 2.19 -4.34
N GLY A 257 8.56 1.60 -3.80
CA GLY A 257 9.34 2.20 -2.71
C GLY A 257 8.49 2.44 -1.45
N GLY A 258 7.54 1.54 -1.17
CA GLY A 258 6.54 1.72 -0.13
C GLY A 258 6.80 0.93 1.16
N HIS A 259 5.91 1.14 2.13
CA HIS A 259 5.91 0.41 3.41
C HIS A 259 4.54 -0.21 3.70
N VAL A 260 4.53 -1.35 4.38
CA VAL A 260 3.30 -1.94 4.91
C VAL A 260 2.85 -1.17 6.16
N ALA A 261 1.56 -0.89 6.28
CA ALA A 261 1.01 -0.21 7.44
C ALA A 261 -0.47 -0.58 7.69
N PRO A 262 -0.93 -0.53 8.95
CA PRO A 262 -2.35 -0.66 9.28
C PRO A 262 -3.07 0.64 8.88
N ILE A 263 -3.58 0.68 7.64
CA ILE A 263 -4.22 1.86 7.04
C ILE A 263 -5.69 1.63 6.69
N VAL A 264 -6.25 0.51 7.15
CA VAL A 264 -7.63 0.09 6.91
C VAL A 264 -8.34 0.09 8.25
N GLY A 265 -9.53 0.69 8.30
CA GLY A 265 -10.36 0.66 9.50
C GLY A 265 -11.19 -0.62 9.58
N ASP A 266 -11.53 -1.04 10.79
CA ASP A 266 -12.60 -2.04 10.97
C ASP A 266 -13.88 -1.54 10.29
N ARG A 267 -14.66 -2.47 9.74
CA ARG A 267 -16.01 -2.17 9.24
C ARG A 267 -16.90 -1.77 10.43
N GLY A 268 -16.78 -0.53 10.89
CA GLY A 268 -17.62 0.05 11.93
C GLY A 268 -19.02 0.28 11.39
N ASN A 269 -19.94 -0.61 11.79
CA ASN A 269 -21.36 -0.38 12.04
C ASN A 269 -22.00 0.74 11.21
N GLY A 270 -22.60 0.39 10.08
CA GLY A 270 -23.63 1.22 9.48
C GLY A 270 -24.78 1.32 10.47
N GLY A 271 -24.81 2.40 11.26
CA GLY A 271 -25.96 2.79 12.04
C GLY A 271 -27.12 3.00 11.09
N ASP A 272 -27.99 2.00 11.03
CA ASP A 272 -29.37 2.12 10.60
C ASP A 272 -30.02 3.16 11.53
N ASN A 273 -30.00 4.43 11.11
CA ASN A 273 -30.91 5.42 11.64
C ASN A 273 -32.27 5.12 11.02
N GLY A 274 -32.92 4.08 11.55
CA GLY A 274 -34.35 3.86 11.39
C GLY A 274 -35.07 5.09 11.92
N ASP A 275 -35.69 5.81 10.99
CA ASP A 275 -36.57 6.95 11.22
C ASP A 275 -37.66 6.55 12.23
N GLY A 276 -37.51 7.04 13.47
CA GLY A 276 -38.58 7.12 14.43
C GLY A 276 -39.37 8.40 14.15
N SER A 277 -40.44 8.29 13.36
CA SER A 277 -41.52 9.27 13.35
C SER A 277 -42.85 8.57 13.50
N SER A 278 -43.30 8.52 14.75
CA SER A 278 -44.72 8.50 15.09
C SER A 278 -45.31 9.86 14.73
N GLY A 279 -46.41 9.85 13.97
CA GLY A 279 -47.21 11.01 13.60
C GLY A 279 -48.29 10.62 12.61
#